data_AF-A0A925LY11-F1
#
_entry.id   AF-A0A925LY11-F1
#
_cell.length_a   1.000
_cell.length_b   1.000
_cell.length_c   1.000
_cell.angle_alpha   90.00
_cell.angle_beta   90.00
_cell.angle_gamma   90.00
#
_symmetry.space_group_name_H-M   'P 1'
#
loop_
_entity.id
_entity.type
_entity.pdbx_description
1 polymer ?
#
loop_
_entity_poly.entity_id
_entity_poly.type
_entity_poly.pdbx_seq_one_letter_code
_entity_poly.pdbx_strand_id
1 'polypeptide(L)'
;MITNAKAATDEDYATEHLDLILSVRIVDSIEQAFEHIRRYGSAHTDAIVTNSVASSMKFEAEVDSAAVVINASTRFNDGGELGMGAEIGISTDRFHARGPCGLRELTTYKFIVRGEGQIRS
;
A
#
# COMPACT_ATOMS: atom_id res chain seq x y z
N MET A 1 -14.02 27.43 -5.02
CA MET A 1 -12.93 27.82 -4.11
C MET A 1 -13.31 27.38 -2.71
N ILE A 2 -12.48 26.56 -2.05
CA ILE A 2 -12.68 26.20 -0.64
C ILE A 2 -12.25 27.41 0.19
N THR A 3 -13.18 28.03 0.90
CA THR A 3 -12.91 29.16 1.79
C THR A 3 -11.92 28.71 2.87
N ASN A 4 -10.81 29.45 3.04
CA ASN A 4 -9.70 29.19 3.97
C ASN A 4 -8.70 28.08 3.61
N ALA A 5 -8.76 27.51 2.40
CA ALA A 5 -7.70 26.61 1.94
C ALA A 5 -6.41 27.39 1.61
N LYS A 6 -5.26 26.82 1.96
CA LYS A 6 -3.93 27.30 1.54
C LYS A 6 -3.51 26.53 0.28
N ALA A 7 -2.75 27.19 -0.60
CA ALA A 7 -2.17 26.49 -1.73
C ALA A 7 -1.16 25.45 -1.23
N ALA A 8 -1.37 24.18 -1.60
CA ALA A 8 -0.48 23.09 -1.23
C ALA A 8 0.86 23.22 -1.97
N THR A 9 1.93 22.95 -1.26
CA THR A 9 3.31 22.91 -1.74
C THR A 9 3.79 21.47 -1.92
N ASP A 10 4.96 21.29 -2.54
CA ASP A 10 5.59 19.96 -2.64
C ASP A 10 5.89 19.34 -1.27
N GLU A 11 6.17 20.15 -0.25
CA GLU A 11 6.38 19.70 1.13
C GLU A 11 5.08 19.16 1.74
N ASP A 12 3.95 19.84 1.49
CA ASP A 12 2.63 19.39 1.96
C ASP A 12 2.22 18.06 1.35
N TYR A 13 2.67 17.75 0.12
CA TYR A 13 2.43 16.44 -0.49
C TYR A 13 3.33 15.35 0.08
N ALA A 14 4.54 15.68 0.56
CA ALA A 14 5.48 14.74 1.16
C ALA A 14 5.25 14.50 2.67
N THR A 15 4.34 15.26 3.30
CA THR A 15 4.16 15.26 4.75
C THR A 15 2.96 14.39 5.17
N GLU A 16 3.18 13.48 6.11
CA GLU A 16 2.09 12.82 6.84
C GLU A 16 1.67 13.70 8.03
N HIS A 17 0.43 14.18 8.02
CA HIS A 17 -0.03 15.17 9.01
C HIS A 17 -0.52 14.58 10.34
N LEU A 18 -1.07 13.36 10.32
CA LEU A 18 -1.72 12.71 11.49
C LEU A 18 -2.72 13.61 12.24
N ASP A 19 -3.42 14.48 11.51
CA ASP A 19 -4.39 15.45 12.02
C ASP A 19 -5.48 15.70 10.96
N LEU A 20 -6.46 16.55 11.25
CA LEU A 20 -7.52 16.99 10.35
C LEU A 20 -7.01 17.99 9.28
N ILE A 21 -5.92 17.61 8.60
CA ILE A 21 -5.26 18.36 7.52
C ILE A 21 -5.25 17.49 6.26
N LEU A 22 -5.61 18.07 5.12
CA LEU A 22 -5.67 17.36 3.84
C LEU A 22 -5.04 18.21 2.72
N SER A 23 -4.02 17.65 2.06
CA SER A 23 -3.46 18.16 0.81
C SER A 23 -4.28 17.65 -0.38
N VAL A 24 -4.67 18.55 -1.28
CA VAL A 24 -5.46 18.21 -2.48
C VAL A 24 -4.75 18.69 -3.73
N ARG A 25 -4.50 17.75 -4.65
CA ARG A 25 -3.95 18.03 -5.98
C ARG A 25 -4.99 17.71 -7.05
N ILE A 26 -5.17 18.61 -8.00
CA ILE A 26 -5.94 18.34 -9.22
C ILE A 26 -4.96 17.81 -10.28
N VAL A 27 -5.35 16.74 -10.97
CA VAL A 27 -4.57 16.11 -12.04
C VAL A 27 -5.47 15.87 -13.25
N ASP A 28 -4.89 15.90 -14.44
CA ASP A 28 -5.65 15.79 -15.70
C ASP A 28 -5.86 14.34 -16.16
N SER A 29 -5.07 13.41 -15.62
CA SER A 29 -5.14 11.99 -16.01
C SER A 29 -4.74 11.05 -14.87
N ILE A 30 -5.05 9.77 -15.06
CA ILE A 30 -4.66 8.71 -14.11
C ILE A 30 -3.15 8.51 -14.08
N GLU A 31 -2.46 8.75 -15.20
CA GLU A 31 -0.99 8.69 -15.26
C GLU A 31 -0.35 9.74 -14.37
N GLN A 32 -0.87 10.97 -14.37
CA GLN A 32 -0.42 12.02 -13.44
C GLN A 32 -0.72 11.66 -11.98
N ALA A 33 -1.83 10.97 -11.71
CA ALA A 33 -2.11 10.44 -10.36
C ALA A 33 -1.04 9.40 -9.95
N PHE A 34 -0.66 8.48 -10.85
CA PHE A 34 0.40 7.50 -10.57
C PHE A 34 1.76 8.16 -10.34
N GLU A 35 2.12 9.16 -11.14
CA GLU A 35 3.35 9.93 -10.94
C GLU A 35 3.35 10.62 -9.57
N HIS A 36 2.22 11.16 -9.15
CA HIS A 36 2.07 11.79 -7.84
C HIS A 36 2.24 10.77 -6.70
N ILE A 37 1.53 9.64 -6.77
CA ILE A 37 1.62 8.55 -5.78
C ILE A 37 3.05 8.02 -5.70
N ARG A 38 3.70 7.74 -6.84
CA ARG A 38 5.09 7.26 -6.86
C ARG A 38 6.10 8.25 -6.29
N ARG A 39 5.85 9.55 -6.45
CA ARG A 39 6.77 10.60 -6.01
C ARG A 39 6.63 10.93 -4.53
N TYR A 40 5.40 11.00 -4.01
CA TYR A 40 5.12 11.50 -2.67
C TYR A 40 4.56 10.45 -1.71
N GLY A 41 4.01 9.35 -2.22
CA GLY A 41 3.47 8.27 -1.40
C GLY A 41 4.56 7.51 -0.65
N SER A 42 4.20 6.98 0.51
CA SER A 42 5.08 6.16 1.37
C SER A 42 5.04 4.66 1.03
N ALA A 43 4.36 4.29 -0.06
CA ALA A 43 4.06 2.90 -0.43
C ALA A 43 3.28 2.13 0.65
N HIS A 44 2.50 2.82 1.50
CA HIS A 44 1.68 2.20 2.55
C HIS A 44 0.32 1.75 2.03
N THR A 45 -0.58 2.69 1.73
CA THR A 45 -1.92 2.37 1.23
C THR A 45 -2.40 3.46 0.30
N ASP A 46 -2.77 3.08 -0.90
CA ASP A 46 -3.28 3.99 -1.92
C ASP A 46 -4.58 3.45 -2.50
N ALA A 47 -5.51 4.37 -2.80
CA ALA A 47 -6.84 4.01 -3.24
C ALA A 47 -7.27 4.77 -4.50
N ILE A 48 -8.09 4.10 -5.30
CA ILE A 48 -8.82 4.71 -6.42
C ILE A 48 -10.33 4.60 -6.19
N VAL A 49 -11.05 5.68 -6.50
CA VAL A 49 -12.51 5.66 -6.62
C VAL A 49 -12.87 5.86 -8.09
N THR A 50 -13.44 4.83 -8.72
CA THR A 50 -13.78 4.84 -10.15
C THR A 50 -14.87 3.82 -10.50
N ASN A 51 -15.71 4.17 -11.48
CA ASN A 51 -16.63 3.24 -12.12
C ASN A 51 -16.04 2.59 -13.39
N SER A 52 -14.83 2.99 -13.79
CA SER A 52 -14.14 2.44 -14.97
C SER A 52 -13.33 1.21 -14.57
N VAL A 53 -13.74 0.05 -15.09
CA VAL A 53 -13.02 -1.21 -14.92
C VAL A 53 -11.59 -1.12 -15.47
N ALA A 54 -11.40 -0.44 -16.60
CA ALA A 54 -10.08 -0.26 -17.18
C ALA A 54 -9.16 0.57 -16.26
N SER A 55 -9.71 1.60 -15.62
CA SER A 55 -8.96 2.44 -14.69
C SER A 55 -8.64 1.70 -13.38
N SER A 56 -9.56 0.89 -12.87
CA SER A 56 -9.32 0.10 -11.66
C SER A 56 -8.23 -0.95 -11.88
N MET A 57 -8.28 -1.69 -12.99
CA MET A 57 -7.26 -2.68 -13.34
C MET A 57 -5.89 -2.02 -13.57
N LYS A 58 -5.87 -0.83 -14.18
CA LYS A 58 -4.62 -0.08 -14.37
C LYS A 58 -4.03 0.39 -13.04
N PHE A 59 -4.87 0.88 -12.12
CA PHE A 59 -4.42 1.30 -10.79
C PHE A 59 -3.87 0.13 -9.98
N GLU A 60 -4.57 -1.01 -10.01
CA GLU A 60 -4.13 -2.27 -9.38
C GLU A 60 -2.74 -2.72 -9.85
N ALA A 61 -2.45 -2.58 -11.14
CA ALA A 61 -1.19 -3.03 -11.73
C ALA A 61 -0.03 -2.05 -11.53
N GLU A 62 -0.30 -0.74 -11.54
CA GLU A 62 0.73 0.30 -11.62
C GLU A 62 1.13 0.90 -10.26
N VAL A 63 0.26 0.78 -9.24
CA VAL A 63 0.51 1.32 -7.91
C VAL A 63 1.19 0.28 -7.03
N ASP A 64 2.41 0.58 -6.60
CA ASP A 64 3.28 -0.33 -5.85
C ASP A 64 3.30 0.03 -4.36
N SER A 65 2.15 -0.13 -3.71
CA SER A 65 1.94 0.10 -2.28
C SER A 65 1.64 -1.20 -1.54
N ALA A 66 1.82 -1.23 -0.22
CA ALA A 66 1.60 -2.42 0.59
C ALA A 66 0.13 -2.90 0.53
N ALA A 67 -0.82 -1.97 0.38
CA ALA A 67 -2.18 -2.26 -0.02
C ALA A 67 -2.67 -1.30 -1.11
N VAL A 68 -3.32 -1.85 -2.12
CA VAL A 68 -3.98 -1.12 -3.21
C VAL A 68 -5.49 -1.35 -3.09
N VAL A 69 -6.25 -0.25 -2.99
CA VAL A 69 -7.68 -0.30 -2.66
C VAL A 69 -8.52 0.28 -3.80
N ILE A 70 -9.57 -0.45 -4.20
CA ILE A 70 -10.51 -0.02 -5.25
C ILE A 70 -11.89 0.21 -4.63
N ASN A 71 -12.42 1.43 -4.74
CA ASN A 71 -13.76 1.81 -4.27
C ASN A 71 -14.03 1.49 -2.78
N ALA A 72 -13.00 1.53 -1.94
CA ALA A 72 -13.10 1.38 -0.50
C ALA A 72 -12.11 2.31 0.22
N SER A 73 -12.26 2.43 1.54
CA SER A 73 -11.41 3.29 2.36
C SER A 73 -10.00 2.73 2.51
N THR A 74 -8.99 3.61 2.55
CA THR A 74 -7.60 3.23 2.91
C THR A 74 -7.48 2.69 4.34
N ARG A 75 -8.48 2.94 5.20
CA ARG A 75 -8.53 2.42 6.58
C ARG A 75 -8.59 0.89 6.68
N PHE A 76 -8.94 0.20 5.60
CA PHE A 76 -9.03 -1.27 5.58
C PHE A 76 -7.67 -1.98 5.47
N ASN A 77 -6.55 -1.25 5.32
CA ASN A 77 -5.23 -1.84 5.44
C ASN A 77 -4.89 -2.08 6.91
N ASP A 78 -5.45 -3.15 7.47
CA ASP A 78 -5.40 -3.53 8.88
C ASP A 78 -5.59 -5.05 8.98
N GLY A 79 -4.77 -5.74 9.76
CA GLY A 79 -4.79 -7.20 9.87
C GLY A 79 -6.11 -7.77 10.41
N GLY A 80 -6.82 -7.04 11.28
CA GLY A 80 -8.15 -7.43 11.76
C GLY A 80 -9.17 -7.38 10.62
N GLU A 81 -9.19 -6.27 9.88
CA GLU A 81 -10.09 -6.07 8.73
C GLU A 81 -9.79 -7.04 7.57
N LEU A 82 -8.53 -7.39 7.36
CA LEU A 82 -8.09 -8.35 6.34
C LEU A 82 -8.20 -9.82 6.78
N GLY A 83 -8.77 -10.10 7.96
CA GLY A 83 -9.05 -11.45 8.43
C GLY A 83 -7.82 -12.22 8.94
N MET A 84 -6.72 -11.53 9.25
CA MET A 84 -5.51 -12.10 9.86
C MET A 84 -5.68 -12.30 11.38
N GLY A 85 -6.73 -11.71 11.96
CA GLY A 85 -7.08 -11.79 13.39
C GLY A 85 -6.29 -10.81 14.25
N ALA A 86 -4.98 -10.69 14.02
CA ALA A 86 -4.13 -9.69 14.66
C ALA A 86 -2.96 -9.31 13.74
N GLU A 87 -2.39 -8.13 13.98
CA GLU A 87 -1.14 -7.67 13.39
C GLU A 87 -0.16 -7.19 14.47
N ILE A 88 1.14 -7.27 14.19
CA ILE A 88 2.17 -6.56 14.99
C ILE A 88 2.37 -5.14 14.50
N GLY A 89 2.02 -4.88 13.24
CA GLY A 89 2.16 -3.60 12.55
C GLY A 89 2.10 -3.81 11.05
N ILE A 90 2.31 -2.73 10.30
CA ILE A 90 2.22 -2.72 8.83
C ILE A 90 3.61 -2.45 8.25
N SER A 91 4.06 -3.35 7.37
CA SER A 91 5.32 -3.20 6.65
C SER A 91 5.09 -2.54 5.29
N THR A 92 5.84 -1.49 4.99
CA THR A 92 5.89 -0.88 3.65
C THR A 92 7.05 -1.40 2.79
N ASP A 93 7.94 -2.21 3.39
CA ASP A 93 9.10 -2.77 2.72
C ASP A 93 8.72 -3.81 1.66
N ARG A 94 9.63 -4.00 0.69
CA ARG A 94 9.45 -4.97 -0.41
C ARG A 94 9.97 -6.36 -0.12
N PHE A 95 10.55 -6.58 1.07
CA PHE A 95 11.25 -7.82 1.41
C PHE A 95 10.60 -8.52 2.60
N HIS A 96 10.60 -9.86 2.57
CA HIS A 96 10.02 -10.76 3.59
C HIS A 96 8.50 -10.65 3.78
N ALA A 97 8.01 -9.57 4.38
CA ALA A 97 6.60 -9.33 4.67
C ALA A 97 6.21 -7.89 4.31
N ARG A 98 5.02 -7.72 3.72
CA ARG A 98 4.51 -6.44 3.23
C ARG A 98 3.01 -6.33 3.48
N GLY A 99 2.57 -5.17 3.95
CA GLY A 99 1.23 -4.96 4.50
C GLY A 99 1.16 -5.37 5.97
N PRO A 100 -0.06 -5.59 6.49
CA PRO A 100 -0.28 -6.09 7.84
C PRO A 100 0.49 -7.38 8.09
N CYS A 101 1.30 -7.37 9.14
CA CYS A 101 2.16 -8.49 9.49
C CYS A 101 1.53 -9.29 10.63
N GLY A 102 0.93 -10.43 10.30
CA GLY A 102 0.33 -11.35 11.25
C GLY A 102 1.30 -12.46 11.69
N LEU A 103 0.74 -13.55 12.21
CA LEU A 103 1.54 -14.66 12.74
C LEU A 103 2.45 -15.31 11.67
N ARG A 104 1.97 -15.44 10.43
CA ARG A 104 2.73 -16.08 9.36
C ARG A 104 3.96 -15.27 8.98
N GLU A 105 3.83 -13.95 8.96
CA GLU A 105 4.88 -13.00 8.62
C GLU A 105 6.00 -12.96 9.69
N LEU A 106 5.78 -13.54 10.87
CA LEU A 106 6.80 -13.73 11.91
C LEU A 106 7.48 -15.10 11.88
N THR A 107 7.21 -15.91 10.85
CA THR A 107 7.85 -17.23 10.67
C THR A 107 8.95 -17.19 9.61
N THR A 108 9.84 -18.17 9.67
CA THR A 108 10.74 -18.50 8.58
C THR A 108 10.57 -19.97 8.22
N TYR A 109 11.11 -20.40 7.09
CA TYR A 109 11.02 -21.78 6.63
C TYR A 109 12.38 -22.48 6.73
N LYS A 110 12.33 -23.81 6.77
CA LYS A 110 13.53 -24.65 6.65
C LYS A 110 13.22 -25.84 5.76
N PHE A 111 14.24 -26.37 5.10
CA PHE A 111 14.14 -27.61 4.36
C PHE A 111 14.43 -28.80 5.29
N ILE A 112 13.61 -29.83 5.19
CA ILE A 112 13.83 -31.10 5.90
C ILE A 112 14.05 -32.17 4.84
N VAL A 113 15.26 -32.73 4.79
CA VAL A 113 15.62 -33.84 3.91
C VAL A 113 15.80 -35.09 4.75
N ARG A 114 15.04 -36.15 4.44
CA ARG A 114 15.15 -37.45 5.10
C ARG A 114 15.76 -38.43 4.11
N GLY A 115 16.93 -38.96 4.45
CA GLY A 115 17.68 -39.88 3.59
C GLY A 115 17.84 -41.27 4.18
N GLU A 116 18.24 -42.20 3.31
CA GLU A 116 18.57 -43.60 3.61
C GLU A 116 19.84 -44.03 2.84
N GLY A 117 20.77 -43.10 2.60
CA GLY A 117 22.04 -43.38 1.92
C GLY A 117 22.22 -42.69 0.56
N GLN A 118 21.48 -41.61 0.29
CA GLN A 118 21.63 -40.84 -0.93
C GLN A 118 23.03 -40.21 -0.99
N ILE A 119 23.71 -40.44 -2.11
CA ILE A 119 24.99 -39.80 -2.47
C ILE A 119 24.74 -38.75 -3.54
N ARG A 120 25.53 -37.65 -3.50
CA ARG A 120 25.54 -36.63 -4.55
C ARG A 120 26.73 -36.91 -5.47
N SER A 121 26.46 -37.08 -6.77
CA SER A 121 27.49 -37.19 -7.82
C SER A 121 28.04 -35.83 -8.21
#